data_AF-A0A0N7LYQ0-F1
#
_entry.id   AF-A0A0N7LYQ0-F1
#
_cell.length_a   1.000
_cell.length_b   1.000
_cell.length_c   1.000
_cell.angle_alpha   90.00
_cell.angle_beta   90.00
_cell.angle_gamma   90.00
#
_symmetry.space_group_name_H-M   'P 1'
#
loop_
_entity.id
_entity.type
_entity.pdbx_description
1 polymer ?
#
loop_
_entity_poly.entity_id
_entity_poly.type
_entity_poly.pdbx_seq_one_letter_code
_entity_poly.pdbx_strand_id
1 'polypeptide(L)'
;MRVTGIDTARFFAYCGMVLVNFRLAAEVSSTGDWPSRITDALEGRAAALFVVLAGVGLALGRARTSDTLKRAVVLMTLGLLNLTIFEADILHFYAFYFLAALPFLSASPKQLWLAILGILVLSMAAHLVLDYDRNWTWDTLYYEGFWTVDGFALHTLFNGWHPVLPWLAFLLLGLWLGRLPLRRRSVQLTMTAVGSLVAAAGALPQHALQDPDLRALLDTAMIPPGPTYVIAASGSAVAALGLVLLLQPVLDRLRIAPWLIAPGRMALSLYLLHILVGMGTLEALGLLGGQLSTSGIFAISLLACAVSAVFGVLWTRAFGLGPLEQLMRWVVKR
;
A
#
# COMPACT_ATOMS: atom_id res chain seq x y z
N MET A 1 -13.68 20.67 -6.05
CA MET A 1 -12.23 20.88 -6.25
C MET A 1 -11.44 19.71 -5.65
N ARG A 2 -10.48 19.14 -6.39
CA ARG A 2 -9.64 17.98 -5.99
C ARG A 2 -8.75 18.32 -4.78
N VAL A 3 -8.66 17.41 -3.81
CA VAL A 3 -7.75 17.56 -2.65
C VAL A 3 -6.37 17.11 -3.08
N THR A 4 -5.50 18.06 -3.44
CA THR A 4 -4.18 17.81 -4.05
C THR A 4 -3.25 17.01 -3.14
N GLY A 5 -3.33 17.20 -1.82
CA GLY A 5 -2.50 16.46 -0.87
C GLY A 5 -2.72 14.94 -0.87
N ILE A 6 -3.81 14.44 -1.43
CA ILE A 6 -4.02 12.98 -1.63
C ILE A 6 -3.05 12.43 -2.68
N ASP A 7 -2.80 13.18 -3.75
CA ASP A 7 -1.85 12.77 -4.78
C ASP A 7 -0.42 12.84 -4.24
N THR A 8 -0.10 13.88 -3.46
CA THR A 8 1.17 13.99 -2.71
C THR A 8 1.37 12.77 -1.79
N ALA A 9 0.35 12.40 -0.99
CA ALA A 9 0.42 11.24 -0.10
C ALA A 9 0.61 9.93 -0.88
N ARG A 10 -0.01 9.81 -2.06
CA ARG A 10 0.15 8.66 -2.94
C ARG A 10 1.58 8.54 -3.46
N PHE A 11 2.23 9.66 -3.77
CA PHE A 11 3.63 9.64 -4.17
C PHE A 11 4.56 9.24 -3.02
N PHE A 12 4.33 9.74 -1.80
CA PHE A 12 5.09 9.29 -0.63
C PHE A 12 4.91 7.79 -0.34
N ALA A 13 3.68 7.27 -0.44
CA ALA A 13 3.42 5.84 -0.32
C ALA A 13 4.15 5.02 -1.40
N TYR A 14 4.17 5.51 -2.65
CA TYR A 14 4.96 4.91 -3.72
C TYR A 14 6.47 4.90 -3.39
N CYS A 15 7.04 6.01 -2.94
CA CYS A 15 8.45 6.06 -2.56
C CYS A 15 8.76 5.04 -1.44
N GLY A 16 7.88 4.92 -0.45
CA GLY A 16 8.04 3.91 0.60
C GLY A 16 8.05 2.48 0.06
N MET A 17 7.17 2.16 -0.90
CA MET A 17 7.19 0.85 -1.57
C MET A 17 8.48 0.63 -2.37
N VAL A 18 9.01 1.65 -3.06
CA VAL A 18 10.30 1.54 -3.77
C VAL A 18 11.43 1.20 -2.80
N LEU A 19 11.53 1.89 -1.67
CA LEU A 19 12.55 1.64 -0.66
C LEU A 19 12.50 0.19 -0.13
N VAL A 20 11.30 -0.31 0.16
CA VAL A 20 11.09 -1.67 0.68
C VAL A 20 11.38 -2.72 -0.39
N ASN A 21 10.79 -2.56 -1.58
CA ASN A 21 10.89 -3.56 -2.66
C ASN A 21 12.31 -3.66 -3.21
N PHE A 22 13.02 -2.54 -3.36
CA PHE A 22 14.40 -2.56 -3.82
C PHE A 22 15.32 -3.24 -2.81
N ARG A 23 15.10 -3.02 -1.51
CA ARG A 23 15.84 -3.73 -0.46
C ARG A 23 15.57 -5.24 -0.50
N LEU A 24 14.30 -5.63 -0.62
CA LEU A 24 13.89 -7.03 -0.70
C LEU A 24 14.51 -7.72 -1.92
N ALA A 25 14.39 -7.11 -3.10
CA ALA A 25 14.95 -7.65 -4.34
C ALA A 25 16.49 -7.70 -4.32
N ALA A 26 17.14 -6.75 -3.65
CA ALA A 26 18.60 -6.76 -3.50
C ALA A 26 19.09 -7.71 -2.40
N GLU A 27 18.19 -8.41 -1.70
CA GLU A 27 18.50 -9.35 -0.59
C GLU A 27 19.34 -8.70 0.52
N VAL A 28 19.13 -7.41 0.79
CA VAL A 28 19.88 -6.66 1.80
C VAL A 28 19.16 -6.74 3.15
N SER A 29 19.74 -7.44 4.11
CA SER A 29 19.22 -7.54 5.47
C SER A 29 19.36 -6.22 6.25
N SER A 30 18.41 -5.98 7.17
CA SER A 30 18.47 -4.86 8.11
C SER A 30 19.64 -5.01 9.07
N THR A 31 20.41 -3.93 9.27
CA THR A 31 21.55 -3.89 10.22
C THR A 31 21.24 -3.03 11.46
N GLY A 32 20.02 -2.51 11.58
CA GLY A 32 19.61 -1.59 12.64
C GLY A 32 20.19 -0.18 12.54
N ASP A 33 20.92 0.12 11.45
CA ASP A 33 21.41 1.45 11.12
C ASP A 33 20.26 2.39 10.68
N TRP A 34 20.55 3.69 10.53
CA TRP A 34 19.49 4.67 10.24
C TRP A 34 18.73 4.41 8.91
N PRO A 35 19.35 3.98 7.79
CA PRO A 35 18.63 3.62 6.57
C PRO A 35 17.72 2.40 6.79
N SER A 36 18.20 1.39 7.51
CA SER A 36 17.39 0.21 7.83
C SER A 36 16.17 0.59 8.67
N ARG A 37 16.34 1.39 9.74
CA ARG A 37 15.23 1.82 10.59
C ARG A 37 14.13 2.57 9.82
N ILE A 38 14.51 3.41 8.85
CA ILE A 38 13.53 4.11 8.01
C ILE A 38 12.80 3.11 7.12
N THR A 39 13.54 2.19 6.48
CA THR A 39 12.95 1.24 5.54
C THR A 39 12.07 0.21 6.27
N ASP A 40 12.49 -0.26 7.45
CA ASP A 40 11.70 -1.12 8.35
C ASP A 40 10.41 -0.43 8.81
N ALA A 41 10.48 0.88 9.12
CA ALA A 41 9.30 1.66 9.49
C ALA A 41 8.32 1.88 8.31
N LEU A 42 8.75 1.67 7.07
CA LEU A 42 7.92 1.77 5.87
C LEU A 42 7.35 0.41 5.43
N GLU A 43 7.98 -0.68 5.84
CA GLU A 43 7.58 -2.05 5.51
C GLU A 43 6.13 -2.34 5.98
N GLY A 44 5.31 -2.82 5.03
CA GLY A 44 3.86 -2.98 5.17
C GLY A 44 3.05 -1.67 5.28
N ARG A 45 3.58 -0.66 5.97
CA ARG A 45 2.90 0.61 6.26
C ARG A 45 2.75 1.50 5.03
N ALA A 46 3.74 1.52 4.13
CA ALA A 46 3.66 2.25 2.87
C ALA A 46 2.56 1.68 1.95
N ALA A 47 2.49 0.35 1.84
CA ALA A 47 1.42 -0.34 1.12
C ALA A 47 0.05 -0.09 1.78
N ALA A 48 -0.05 -0.15 3.11
CA ALA A 48 -1.30 0.14 3.83
C ALA A 48 -1.80 1.56 3.56
N LEU A 49 -0.91 2.57 3.55
CA LEU A 49 -1.26 3.93 3.16
C LEU A 49 -1.78 3.98 1.71
N PHE A 50 -1.18 3.23 0.78
CA PHE A 50 -1.66 3.13 -0.59
C PHE A 50 -3.11 2.60 -0.65
N VAL A 51 -3.42 1.56 0.14
CA VAL A 51 -4.77 0.94 0.18
C VAL A 51 -5.79 1.91 0.80
N VAL A 52 -5.42 2.60 1.89
CA VAL A 52 -6.25 3.66 2.47
C VAL A 52 -6.53 4.77 1.44
N LEU A 53 -5.52 5.21 0.69
CA LEU A 53 -5.69 6.24 -0.35
C LEU A 53 -6.58 5.78 -1.50
N ALA A 54 -6.57 4.48 -1.83
CA ALA A 54 -7.46 3.91 -2.83
C ALA A 54 -8.92 3.95 -2.35
N GLY A 55 -9.19 3.61 -1.09
CA GLY A 55 -10.50 3.76 -0.46
C GLY A 55 -10.98 5.22 -0.44
N VAL A 56 -10.09 6.16 -0.08
CA VAL A 56 -10.38 7.60 -0.16
C VAL A 56 -10.74 8.01 -1.60
N GLY A 57 -10.03 7.47 -2.58
CA GLY A 57 -10.29 7.68 -4.00
C GLY A 57 -11.69 7.21 -4.44
N LEU A 58 -12.14 6.04 -3.97
CA LEU A 58 -13.48 5.52 -4.25
C LEU A 58 -14.58 6.43 -3.69
N ALA A 59 -14.41 6.93 -2.46
CA ALA A 59 -15.37 7.83 -1.82
C ALA A 59 -15.47 9.18 -2.56
N LEU A 60 -14.32 9.81 -2.83
CA LEU A 60 -14.28 11.13 -3.48
C LEU A 60 -14.70 11.08 -4.95
N GLY A 61 -14.42 9.96 -5.63
CA GLY A 61 -14.79 9.73 -7.02
C GLY A 61 -16.28 9.45 -7.23
N ARG A 62 -17.07 9.27 -6.16
CA ARG A 62 -18.45 8.75 -6.23
C ARG A 62 -18.53 7.53 -7.14
N ALA A 63 -17.66 6.57 -6.88
CA ALA A 63 -17.43 5.44 -7.78
C ALA A 63 -18.76 4.71 -8.09
N ARG A 64 -19.03 4.50 -9.37
CA ARG A 64 -20.15 3.68 -9.83
C ARG A 64 -19.72 2.21 -9.85
N THR A 65 -20.66 1.30 -9.57
CA THR A 65 -20.40 -0.15 -9.60
C THR A 65 -19.73 -0.60 -10.90
N SER A 66 -20.22 -0.13 -12.05
CA SER A 66 -19.65 -0.43 -13.37
C SER A 66 -18.18 -0.01 -13.49
N ASP A 67 -17.86 1.20 -13.00
CA ASP A 67 -16.53 1.79 -13.14
C ASP A 67 -15.54 1.07 -12.22
N THR A 68 -15.98 0.70 -11.00
CA THR A 68 -15.18 -0.09 -10.06
C THR A 68 -14.93 -1.50 -10.58
N LEU A 69 -15.93 -2.16 -11.16
CA LEU A 69 -15.77 -3.50 -11.75
C LEU A 69 -14.76 -3.48 -12.91
N LYS A 70 -14.86 -2.52 -13.83
CA LYS A 70 -13.91 -2.36 -14.94
C LYS A 70 -12.49 -2.11 -14.45
N ARG A 71 -12.33 -1.29 -13.39
CA ARG A 71 -11.02 -1.07 -12.76
C ARG A 71 -10.47 -2.36 -12.15
N ALA A 72 -11.30 -3.13 -11.46
CA ALA A 72 -10.90 -4.41 -10.88
C ALA A 72 -10.42 -5.38 -11.97
N VAL A 73 -11.12 -5.49 -13.11
CA VAL A 73 -10.70 -6.34 -14.24
C VAL A 73 -9.34 -5.90 -14.80
N VAL A 74 -9.12 -4.60 -14.99
CA VAL A 74 -7.84 -4.07 -15.48
C VAL A 74 -6.72 -4.38 -14.49
N LEU A 75 -6.95 -4.14 -13.19
CA LEU A 75 -5.97 -4.41 -12.13
C LEU A 75 -5.68 -5.91 -11.99
N MET A 76 -6.70 -6.75 -12.12
CA MET A 76 -6.54 -8.21 -12.13
C MET A 76 -5.64 -8.64 -13.27
N THR A 77 -5.92 -8.16 -14.48
CA THR A 77 -5.15 -8.52 -15.67
C THR A 77 -3.70 -8.08 -15.52
N LEU A 78 -3.47 -6.83 -15.12
CA LEU A 78 -2.11 -6.32 -14.92
C LEU A 78 -1.38 -7.03 -13.77
N GLY A 79 -2.07 -7.36 -12.68
CA GLY A 79 -1.48 -8.06 -11.54
C GLY A 79 -1.08 -9.49 -11.87
N LEU A 80 -1.95 -10.26 -12.54
CA LEU A 80 -1.61 -11.62 -12.97
C LEU A 80 -0.45 -11.64 -13.99
N LEU A 81 -0.35 -10.64 -14.86
CA LEU A 81 0.81 -10.49 -15.74
C LEU A 81 2.07 -10.12 -14.93
N ASN A 82 1.96 -9.19 -13.97
CA ASN A 82 3.07 -8.76 -13.14
C ASN A 82 3.62 -9.89 -12.24
N LEU A 83 2.74 -10.79 -11.76
CA LEU A 83 3.13 -11.98 -10.98
C LEU A 83 4.05 -12.94 -11.75
N THR A 84 4.06 -12.91 -13.09
CA THR A 84 5.01 -13.70 -13.88
C THR A 84 6.46 -13.17 -13.81
N ILE A 85 6.64 -11.96 -13.25
CA ILE A 85 7.92 -11.26 -13.16
C ILE A 85 8.27 -10.95 -11.69
N PHE A 86 7.27 -10.70 -10.84
CA PHE A 86 7.48 -10.28 -9.45
C PHE A 86 6.41 -10.85 -8.53
N GLU A 87 6.81 -11.73 -7.61
CA GLU A 87 5.90 -12.47 -6.72
C GLU A 87 5.16 -11.59 -5.70
N ALA A 88 5.76 -10.47 -5.27
CA ALA A 88 5.14 -9.55 -4.32
C ALA A 88 4.21 -8.51 -5.00
N ASP A 89 3.52 -8.90 -6.07
CA ASP A 89 2.50 -8.07 -6.73
C ASP A 89 1.38 -7.66 -5.77
N ILE A 90 0.97 -6.40 -5.83
CA ILE A 90 -0.17 -5.89 -5.06
C ILE A 90 -1.43 -5.71 -5.92
N LEU A 91 -1.32 -5.69 -7.26
CA LEU A 91 -2.41 -5.27 -8.14
C LEU A 91 -3.57 -6.27 -8.19
N HIS A 92 -3.30 -7.57 -8.19
CA HIS A 92 -4.37 -8.58 -8.18
C HIS A 92 -5.17 -8.52 -6.88
N PHE A 93 -4.52 -8.28 -5.73
CA PHE A 93 -5.23 -8.05 -4.46
C PHE A 93 -6.13 -6.81 -4.53
N TYR A 94 -5.66 -5.72 -5.15
CA TYR A 94 -6.48 -4.51 -5.36
C TYR A 94 -7.75 -4.78 -6.16
N ALA A 95 -7.69 -5.67 -7.14
CA ALA A 95 -8.88 -6.09 -7.88
C ALA A 95 -9.91 -6.69 -6.92
N PHE A 96 -9.49 -7.61 -6.04
CA PHE A 96 -10.37 -8.19 -5.03
C PHE A 96 -10.85 -7.19 -3.99
N TYR A 97 -10.00 -6.26 -3.55
CA TYR A 97 -10.43 -5.20 -2.64
C TYR A 97 -11.55 -4.35 -3.26
N PHE A 98 -11.42 -3.99 -4.54
CA PHE A 98 -12.44 -3.20 -5.25
C PHE A 98 -13.74 -3.97 -5.45
N LEU A 99 -13.67 -5.27 -5.76
CA LEU A 99 -14.85 -6.13 -5.83
C LEU A 99 -15.54 -6.26 -4.47
N ALA A 100 -14.77 -6.53 -3.41
CA ALA A 100 -15.29 -6.65 -2.05
C ALA A 100 -15.81 -5.32 -1.49
N ALA A 101 -15.36 -4.18 -2.01
CA ALA A 101 -15.85 -2.85 -1.63
C ALA A 101 -17.21 -2.48 -2.23
N LEU A 102 -17.68 -3.18 -3.28
CA LEU A 102 -18.91 -2.84 -3.99
C LEU A 102 -20.13 -2.69 -3.08
N PRO A 103 -20.40 -3.61 -2.12
CA PRO A 103 -21.53 -3.48 -1.19
C PRO A 103 -21.42 -2.28 -0.23
N PHE A 104 -20.21 -1.75 -0.06
CA PHE A 104 -19.89 -0.72 0.92
C PHE A 104 -19.83 0.70 0.34
N LEU A 105 -19.88 0.84 -0.99
CA LEU A 105 -19.78 2.15 -1.66
C LEU A 105 -20.81 3.17 -1.13
N SER A 106 -22.05 2.72 -0.93
CA SER A 106 -23.15 3.51 -0.36
C SER A 106 -23.46 3.22 1.11
N ALA A 107 -22.70 2.36 1.77
CA ALA A 107 -22.93 2.00 3.17
C ALA A 107 -22.78 3.21 4.10
N SER A 108 -23.49 3.28 5.22
CA SER A 108 -23.33 4.31 6.25
C SER A 108 -21.98 4.17 7.00
N PRO A 109 -21.50 5.22 7.69
CA PRO A 109 -20.29 5.12 8.53
C PRO A 109 -20.35 3.97 9.55
N LYS A 110 -21.52 3.73 10.16
CA LYS A 110 -21.71 2.62 11.11
C LYS A 110 -21.49 1.26 10.44
N GLN A 111 -22.06 1.06 9.25
CA GLN A 111 -21.89 -0.17 8.48
C GLN A 111 -20.43 -0.40 8.08
N LEU A 112 -19.68 0.66 7.73
CA LEU A 112 -18.25 0.54 7.43
C LEU A 112 -17.44 0.07 8.65
N TRP A 113 -17.67 0.65 9.83
CA TRP A 113 -16.97 0.23 11.05
C TRP A 113 -17.34 -1.18 11.50
N LEU A 114 -18.62 -1.58 11.35
CA LEU A 114 -19.03 -2.96 11.59
C LEU A 114 -18.37 -3.94 10.61
N ALA A 115 -18.25 -3.57 9.34
CA ALA A 115 -17.58 -4.39 8.34
C ALA A 115 -16.07 -4.52 8.62
N ILE A 116 -15.40 -3.41 8.97
CA ILE A 116 -13.99 -3.42 9.40
C ILE A 116 -13.83 -4.37 10.60
N LEU A 117 -14.65 -4.22 11.64
CA LEU A 117 -14.59 -5.10 12.81
C LEU A 117 -14.82 -6.57 12.43
N GLY A 118 -15.82 -6.85 11.59
CA GLY A 118 -16.11 -8.20 11.10
C GLY A 118 -14.96 -8.83 10.31
N ILE A 119 -14.29 -8.06 9.45
CA ILE A 119 -13.11 -8.49 8.70
C ILE A 119 -11.95 -8.82 9.65
N LEU A 120 -11.71 -8.00 10.67
CA LEU A 120 -10.64 -8.24 11.64
C LEU A 120 -10.91 -9.47 12.50
N VAL A 121 -12.14 -9.66 12.96
CA VAL A 121 -12.56 -10.86 13.70
C VAL A 121 -12.43 -12.11 12.82
N LEU A 122 -12.88 -12.04 11.56
CA LEU A 122 -12.75 -13.14 10.62
C LEU A 122 -11.29 -13.48 10.31
N SER A 123 -10.45 -12.46 10.12
CA SER A 123 -9.01 -12.62 9.92
C SER A 123 -8.34 -13.29 11.12
N MET A 124 -8.68 -12.87 12.34
CA MET A 124 -8.18 -13.49 13.57
C MET A 124 -8.62 -14.95 13.66
N ALA A 125 -9.90 -15.24 13.42
CA ALA A 125 -10.39 -16.62 13.42
C ALA A 125 -9.67 -17.48 12.37
N ALA A 126 -9.37 -16.93 11.19
CA ALA A 126 -8.61 -17.62 10.16
C ALA A 126 -7.17 -17.93 10.62
N HIS A 127 -6.47 -17.00 11.28
CA HIS A 127 -5.13 -17.24 11.85
C HIS A 127 -5.10 -18.33 12.93
N LEU A 128 -6.22 -18.59 13.61
CA LEU A 128 -6.33 -19.63 14.63
C LEU A 128 -6.61 -21.03 14.06
N VAL A 129 -7.12 -21.10 12.82
CA VAL A 129 -7.64 -22.35 12.22
C VAL A 129 -6.81 -22.78 11.00
N LEU A 130 -6.30 -21.82 10.24
CA LEU A 130 -5.54 -22.06 9.02
C LEU A 130 -4.05 -21.85 9.26
N ASP A 131 -3.26 -22.69 8.62
CA ASP A 131 -1.81 -22.54 8.55
C ASP A 131 -1.46 -21.44 7.53
N TYR A 132 -0.83 -20.37 8.00
CA TYR A 132 -0.42 -19.24 7.15
C TYR A 132 0.76 -19.63 6.25
N ASP A 133 1.64 -20.52 6.69
CA ASP A 133 2.84 -20.94 5.95
C ASP A 133 2.52 -21.97 4.85
N ARG A 134 1.28 -22.47 4.81
CA ARG A 134 0.83 -23.43 3.81
C ARG A 134 1.12 -22.94 2.38
N ASN A 135 1.78 -23.79 1.59
CA ASN A 135 2.22 -23.57 0.21
C ASN A 135 3.35 -22.54 0.02
N TRP A 136 3.90 -21.93 1.08
CA TRP A 136 5.02 -21.01 0.96
C TRP A 136 6.38 -21.70 1.07
N THR A 137 7.31 -21.30 0.21
CA THR A 137 8.74 -21.53 0.40
C THR A 137 9.42 -20.18 0.60
N TRP A 138 9.40 -19.68 1.84
CA TRP A 138 9.85 -18.33 2.20
C TRP A 138 11.30 -18.00 1.82
N ASP A 139 12.20 -18.99 1.77
CA ASP A 139 13.59 -18.78 1.35
C ASP A 139 13.70 -18.29 -0.10
N THR A 140 12.79 -18.75 -0.96
CA THR A 140 12.73 -18.39 -2.39
C THR A 140 11.58 -17.43 -2.71
N LEU A 141 10.78 -17.07 -1.70
CA LEU A 141 9.55 -16.31 -1.83
C LEU A 141 8.56 -16.88 -2.87
N TYR A 142 8.60 -18.21 -3.08
CA TYR A 142 7.77 -18.92 -4.06
C TYR A 142 6.50 -19.50 -3.42
N TYR A 143 5.36 -19.34 -4.11
CA TYR A 143 4.06 -19.92 -3.70
C TYR A 143 3.66 -21.14 -4.55
N GLU A 144 3.63 -22.31 -3.94
CA GLU A 144 3.24 -23.55 -4.61
C GLU A 144 1.73 -23.58 -4.93
N GLY A 145 1.40 -24.01 -6.14
CA GLY A 145 0.01 -24.16 -6.55
C GLY A 145 -0.75 -22.84 -6.72
N PHE A 146 -0.08 -21.70 -6.86
CA PHE A 146 -0.74 -20.40 -7.07
C PHE A 146 -1.78 -20.43 -8.22
N TRP A 147 -1.50 -21.18 -9.28
CA TRP A 147 -2.37 -21.28 -10.46
C TRP A 147 -3.51 -22.28 -10.31
N THR A 148 -3.63 -22.98 -9.18
CA THR A 148 -4.80 -23.80 -8.87
C THR A 148 -5.89 -22.95 -8.22
N VAL A 149 -7.14 -23.39 -8.30
CA VAL A 149 -8.28 -22.61 -7.76
C VAL A 149 -8.18 -22.46 -6.23
N ASP A 150 -7.79 -23.53 -5.55
CA ASP A 150 -7.63 -23.56 -4.09
C ASP A 150 -6.40 -22.77 -3.62
N GLY A 151 -5.26 -22.91 -4.28
CA GLY A 151 -4.05 -22.14 -3.98
C GLY A 151 -4.25 -20.65 -4.22
N PHE A 152 -4.82 -20.27 -5.36
CA PHE A 152 -5.15 -18.87 -5.67
C PHE A 152 -6.10 -18.26 -4.64
N ALA A 153 -7.13 -19.01 -4.23
CA ALA A 153 -8.09 -18.53 -3.23
C ALA A 153 -7.46 -18.37 -1.85
N LEU A 154 -6.66 -19.34 -1.39
CA LEU A 154 -5.96 -19.27 -0.11
C LEU A 154 -4.97 -18.09 -0.08
N HIS A 155 -4.14 -17.96 -1.12
CA HIS A 155 -3.20 -16.85 -1.29
C HIS A 155 -3.93 -15.50 -1.28
N THR A 156 -4.93 -15.34 -2.15
CA THR A 156 -5.62 -14.06 -2.31
C THR A 156 -6.38 -13.66 -1.05
N LEU A 157 -7.04 -14.60 -0.39
CA LEU A 157 -7.95 -14.31 0.72
C LEU A 157 -7.24 -14.23 2.06
N PHE A 158 -6.18 -15.01 2.28
CA PHE A 158 -5.65 -15.24 3.63
C PHE A 158 -4.13 -15.17 3.74
N ASN A 159 -3.36 -15.91 2.95
CA ASN A 159 -1.92 -16.07 3.19
C ASN A 159 -0.98 -15.47 2.14
N GLY A 160 -1.46 -14.63 1.23
CA GLY A 160 -0.60 -13.89 0.31
C GLY A 160 0.17 -12.74 0.97
N TRP A 161 0.95 -11.98 0.19
CA TRP A 161 1.65 -10.77 0.67
C TRP A 161 0.70 -9.68 1.21
N HIS A 162 -0.45 -9.51 0.55
CA HIS A 162 -1.43 -8.48 0.87
C HIS A 162 -2.86 -9.07 0.86
N PRO A 163 -3.17 -10.07 1.70
CA PRO A 163 -4.38 -10.86 1.58
C PRO A 163 -5.64 -10.04 1.90
N VAL A 164 -6.78 -10.38 1.28
CA VAL A 164 -8.07 -9.68 1.51
C VAL A 164 -8.41 -9.61 3.00
N LEU A 165 -8.15 -10.70 3.75
CA LEU A 165 -8.20 -10.72 5.20
C LEU A 165 -6.78 -10.54 5.75
N PRO A 166 -6.45 -9.44 6.44
CA PRO A 166 -7.32 -8.34 6.89
C PRO A 166 -7.30 -7.08 6.00
N TRP A 167 -6.54 -7.02 4.90
CA TRP A 167 -6.21 -5.75 4.23
C TRP A 167 -7.41 -4.99 3.66
N LEU A 168 -8.54 -5.65 3.40
CA LEU A 168 -9.79 -4.98 3.03
C LEU A 168 -10.21 -3.93 4.08
N ALA A 169 -9.84 -4.11 5.35
CA ALA A 169 -10.08 -3.14 6.41
C ALA A 169 -9.41 -1.78 6.12
N PHE A 170 -8.21 -1.74 5.55
CA PHE A 170 -7.53 -0.50 5.16
C PHE A 170 -8.31 0.24 4.07
N LEU A 171 -8.83 -0.50 3.09
CA LEU A 171 -9.63 0.10 2.01
C LEU A 171 -10.92 0.70 2.56
N LEU A 172 -11.64 -0.03 3.43
CA LEU A 172 -12.87 0.46 4.04
C LEU A 172 -12.61 1.65 4.98
N LEU A 173 -11.48 1.66 5.70
CA LEU A 173 -11.03 2.81 6.49
C LEU A 173 -10.81 4.02 5.57
N GLY A 174 -10.15 3.83 4.43
CA GLY A 174 -10.01 4.85 3.39
C GLY A 174 -11.35 5.37 2.87
N LEU A 175 -12.30 4.48 2.59
CA LEU A 175 -13.63 4.83 2.13
C LEU A 175 -14.39 5.68 3.16
N TRP A 176 -14.24 5.38 4.45
CA TRP A 176 -14.77 6.20 5.54
C TRP A 176 -14.07 7.57 5.61
N LEU A 177 -12.74 7.62 5.58
CA LEU A 177 -11.95 8.85 5.61
C LEU A 177 -12.30 9.80 4.45
N GLY A 178 -12.51 9.25 3.25
CA GLY A 178 -12.84 10.03 2.06
C GLY A 178 -14.21 10.75 2.14
N ARG A 179 -15.04 10.42 3.14
CA ARG A 179 -16.31 11.09 3.41
C ARG A 179 -16.19 12.22 4.44
N LEU A 180 -15.05 12.32 5.13
CA LEU A 180 -14.76 13.43 6.03
C LEU A 180 -14.38 14.69 5.24
N PRO A 181 -14.57 15.90 5.80
CA PRO A 181 -14.15 17.14 5.14
C PRO A 181 -12.62 17.31 5.23
N LEU A 182 -11.86 16.55 4.43
CA LEU A 182 -10.39 16.48 4.43
C LEU A 182 -9.67 17.83 4.19
N ARG A 183 -10.39 18.85 3.72
CA ARG A 183 -9.88 20.22 3.58
C ARG A 183 -9.87 21.02 4.89
N ARG A 184 -10.65 20.59 5.88
CA ARG A 184 -10.79 21.29 7.16
C ARG A 184 -9.55 21.00 8.00
N ARG A 185 -8.82 22.05 8.40
CA ARG A 185 -7.58 21.94 9.18
C ARG A 185 -7.76 21.16 10.49
N SER A 186 -8.91 21.30 11.16
CA SER A 186 -9.19 20.52 12.38
C SER A 186 -9.24 19.02 12.11
N VAL A 187 -9.84 18.57 11.00
CA VAL A 187 -9.85 17.16 10.60
C VAL A 187 -8.44 16.67 10.32
N GLN A 188 -7.62 17.46 9.63
CA GLN A 188 -6.23 17.10 9.33
C GLN A 188 -5.40 16.96 10.62
N LEU A 189 -5.54 17.89 11.57
CA LEU A 189 -4.89 17.81 12.89
C LEU A 189 -5.36 16.59 13.69
N THR A 190 -6.67 16.32 13.72
CA THR A 190 -7.22 15.14 14.39
C THR A 190 -6.72 13.86 13.76
N MET A 191 -6.66 13.76 12.43
CA MET A 191 -6.09 12.60 11.74
C MET A 191 -4.62 12.39 12.10
N THR A 192 -3.81 13.45 12.10
CA THR A 192 -2.40 13.37 12.49
C THR A 192 -2.25 12.91 13.94
N ALA A 193 -2.96 13.54 14.88
CA ALA A 193 -2.84 13.25 16.30
C ALA A 193 -3.40 11.87 16.66
N VAL A 194 -4.66 11.58 16.30
CA VAL A 194 -5.31 10.30 16.61
C VAL A 194 -4.64 9.16 15.86
N GLY A 195 -4.28 9.36 14.58
CA GLY A 195 -3.54 8.35 13.82
C GLY A 195 -2.21 8.00 14.50
N SER A 196 -1.46 9.00 14.97
CA SER A 196 -0.18 8.78 15.67
C SER A 196 -0.39 8.03 17.00
N LEU A 197 -1.44 8.39 17.75
CA LEU A 197 -1.80 7.69 18.99
C LEU A 197 -2.20 6.24 18.74
N VAL A 198 -3.01 5.98 17.71
CA VAL A 198 -3.41 4.62 17.32
C VAL A 198 -2.22 3.81 16.82
N ALA A 199 -1.32 4.44 16.07
CA ALA A 199 -0.08 3.81 15.61
C ALA A 199 0.79 3.36 16.79
N ALA A 200 0.99 4.26 17.76
CA ALA A 200 1.73 3.96 18.98
C ALA A 200 1.04 2.86 19.80
N ALA A 201 -0.28 2.97 20.01
CA ALA A 201 -1.05 1.99 20.77
C ALA A 201 -1.00 0.58 20.16
N GLY A 202 -0.99 0.46 18.82
CA GLY A 202 -0.83 -0.83 18.15
C GLY A 202 0.56 -1.46 18.34
N ALA A 203 1.58 -0.65 18.63
CA ALA A 203 2.96 -1.12 18.83
C ALA A 203 3.33 -1.42 20.28
N LEU A 204 2.49 -1.06 21.27
CA LEU A 204 2.76 -1.31 22.69
C LEU A 204 2.61 -2.78 23.13
N PRO A 205 1.59 -3.55 22.68
CA PRO A 205 1.30 -4.88 23.24
C PRO A 205 2.46 -5.88 23.17
N GLN A 206 3.24 -5.87 22.09
CA GLN A 206 4.40 -6.76 21.91
C GLN A 206 5.45 -6.65 23.04
N HIS A 207 5.56 -5.47 23.68
CA HIS A 207 6.55 -5.22 24.74
C HIS A 207 6.09 -5.71 26.12
N ALA A 208 4.79 -5.93 26.30
CA ALA A 208 4.22 -6.35 27.57
C ALA A 208 4.15 -7.89 27.73
N LEU A 209 4.34 -8.63 26.64
CA LEU A 209 4.12 -10.08 26.60
C LEU A 209 5.43 -10.87 26.67
N GLN A 210 5.50 -11.78 27.64
CA GLN A 210 6.63 -12.70 27.84
C GLN A 210 6.49 -14.00 27.04
N ASP A 211 5.25 -14.39 26.74
CA ASP A 211 4.95 -15.58 25.92
C ASP A 211 5.33 -15.33 24.44
N PRO A 212 6.23 -16.14 23.85
CA PRO A 212 6.64 -16.02 22.46
C PRO A 212 5.50 -16.15 21.44
N ASP A 213 4.56 -17.06 21.67
CA ASP A 213 3.50 -17.37 20.71
C ASP A 213 2.47 -16.24 20.68
N LEU A 214 2.11 -15.73 21.85
CA LEU A 214 1.24 -14.54 21.96
C LEU A 214 1.93 -13.27 21.44
N ARG A 215 3.25 -13.17 21.58
CA ARG A 215 4.02 -12.05 21.03
C ARG A 215 4.04 -12.07 19.51
N ALA A 216 4.21 -13.24 18.90
CA ALA A 216 4.16 -13.38 17.44
C ALA A 216 2.78 -12.96 16.88
N LEU A 217 1.68 -13.32 17.55
CA LEU A 217 0.33 -12.89 17.18
C LEU A 217 0.08 -11.38 17.37
N LEU A 218 0.82 -10.74 18.28
CA LEU A 218 0.68 -9.32 18.64
C LEU A 218 1.85 -8.47 18.18
N ASP A 219 2.63 -8.97 17.22
CA ASP A 219 3.69 -8.24 16.54
C ASP A 219 3.11 -7.19 15.57
N THR A 220 3.95 -6.27 15.11
CA THR A 220 3.64 -5.26 14.11
C THR A 220 4.33 -5.51 12.76
N ALA A 221 4.89 -6.71 12.58
CA ALA A 221 5.28 -7.25 11.28
C ALA A 221 4.05 -7.42 10.38
N MET A 222 4.24 -7.27 9.07
CA MET A 222 3.13 -7.37 8.10
C MET A 222 2.78 -8.80 7.71
N ILE A 223 3.67 -9.77 7.99
CA ILE A 223 3.53 -11.17 7.64
C ILE A 223 3.84 -12.01 8.89
N PRO A 224 2.88 -12.82 9.39
CA PRO A 224 1.45 -12.74 9.06
C PRO A 224 0.82 -11.42 9.57
N PRO A 225 -0.21 -10.87 8.90
CA PRO A 225 -0.82 -9.59 9.27
C PRO A 225 -1.75 -9.73 10.49
N GLY A 226 -1.18 -9.66 11.69
CA GLY A 226 -1.90 -9.68 12.97
C GLY A 226 -2.74 -8.43 13.27
N PRO A 227 -3.60 -8.46 14.30
CA PRO A 227 -4.48 -7.34 14.66
C PRO A 227 -3.71 -6.07 15.04
N THR A 228 -2.61 -6.20 15.78
CA THR A 228 -1.71 -5.12 16.21
C THR A 228 -1.02 -4.47 15.02
N TYR A 229 -0.57 -5.26 14.04
CA TYR A 229 -0.11 -4.74 12.74
C TYR A 229 -1.19 -3.89 12.08
N VAL A 230 -2.41 -4.40 11.94
CA VAL A 230 -3.49 -3.65 11.26
C VAL A 230 -3.82 -2.36 11.99
N ILE A 231 -3.84 -2.37 13.33
CA ILE A 231 -4.05 -1.15 14.14
C ILE A 231 -2.89 -0.17 13.93
N ALA A 232 -1.65 -0.62 14.06
CA ALA A 232 -0.46 0.21 13.94
C ALA A 232 -0.33 0.82 12.54
N ALA A 233 -0.53 0.02 11.49
CA ALA A 233 -0.48 0.44 10.10
C ALA A 233 -1.66 1.36 9.73
N SER A 234 -2.87 1.11 10.24
CA SER A 234 -4.03 1.99 10.06
C SER A 234 -3.77 3.37 10.68
N GLY A 235 -3.27 3.39 11.92
CA GLY A 235 -2.87 4.62 12.60
C GLY A 235 -1.80 5.38 11.82
N SER A 236 -0.77 4.67 11.36
CA SER A 236 0.33 5.25 10.58
C SER A 236 -0.15 5.86 9.26
N ALA A 237 -1.03 5.15 8.54
CA ALA A 237 -1.62 5.63 7.29
C ALA A 237 -2.49 6.87 7.50
N VAL A 238 -3.34 6.87 8.53
CA VAL A 238 -4.20 8.02 8.89
C VAL A 238 -3.33 9.22 9.29
N ALA A 239 -2.28 9.00 10.09
CA ALA A 239 -1.35 10.03 10.53
C ALA A 239 -0.58 10.64 9.37
N ALA A 240 -0.01 9.80 8.50
CA ALA A 240 0.73 10.23 7.32
C ALA A 240 -0.14 11.03 6.36
N LEU A 241 -1.38 10.58 6.09
CA LEU A 241 -2.31 11.33 5.26
C LEU A 241 -2.68 12.68 5.91
N GLY A 242 -3.00 12.70 7.21
CA GLY A 242 -3.27 13.93 7.95
C GLY A 242 -2.12 14.92 7.88
N LEU A 243 -0.89 14.45 8.09
CA LEU A 243 0.33 15.25 8.05
C LEU A 243 0.60 15.81 6.66
N VAL A 244 0.49 14.99 5.60
CA VAL A 244 0.68 15.46 4.22
C VAL A 244 -0.35 16.54 3.87
N LEU A 245 -1.61 16.38 4.31
CA LEU A 245 -2.64 17.40 4.10
C LEU A 245 -2.33 18.71 4.85
N LEU A 246 -1.78 18.64 6.06
CA LEU A 246 -1.33 19.80 6.84
C LEU A 246 -0.14 20.52 6.19
N LEU A 247 0.80 19.75 5.63
CA LEU A 247 2.01 20.28 5.00
C LEU A 247 1.75 20.81 3.59
N GLN A 248 0.65 20.45 2.95
CA GLN A 248 0.34 20.86 1.58
C GLN A 248 0.48 22.38 1.33
N PRO A 249 -0.03 23.29 2.17
CA PRO A 249 0.16 24.73 1.96
C PRO A 249 1.62 25.17 2.01
N VAL A 250 2.46 24.50 2.79
CA VAL A 250 3.91 24.75 2.84
C VAL A 250 4.58 24.24 1.57
N LEU A 251 4.23 23.04 1.12
CA LEU A 251 4.74 22.47 -0.13
C LEU A 251 4.35 23.31 -1.36
N ASP A 252 3.16 23.91 -1.35
CA ASP A 252 2.70 24.85 -2.37
C ASP A 252 3.53 26.14 -2.35
N ARG A 253 3.77 26.73 -1.15
CA ARG A 253 4.61 27.92 -0.99
C ARG A 253 6.05 27.70 -1.44
N LEU A 254 6.61 26.53 -1.17
CA LEU A 254 7.96 26.13 -1.58
C LEU A 254 8.05 25.73 -3.07
N ARG A 255 6.93 25.70 -3.80
CA ARG A 255 6.85 25.26 -5.21
C ARG A 255 7.31 23.81 -5.44
N ILE A 256 7.31 22.99 -4.39
CA ILE A 256 7.66 21.57 -4.44
C ILE A 256 6.43 20.72 -4.79
N ALA A 257 5.23 21.18 -4.44
CA ALA A 257 3.98 20.43 -4.66
C ALA A 257 3.80 19.84 -6.07
N PRO A 258 4.11 20.54 -7.19
CA PRO A 258 3.98 19.95 -8.53
C PRO A 258 4.84 18.71 -8.74
N TRP A 259 6.03 18.66 -8.11
CA TRP A 259 6.97 17.53 -8.18
C TRP A 259 6.52 16.31 -7.40
N LEU A 260 5.54 16.46 -6.50
CA LEU A 260 4.96 15.36 -5.72
C LEU A 260 3.58 14.96 -6.27
N ILE A 261 2.77 15.94 -6.68
CA ILE A 261 1.42 15.72 -7.20
C ILE A 261 1.47 15.04 -8.57
N ALA A 262 2.34 15.49 -9.48
CA ALA A 262 2.42 14.93 -10.83
C ALA A 262 2.73 13.42 -10.83
N PRO A 263 3.82 12.95 -10.18
CA PRO A 263 4.07 11.51 -10.07
C PRO A 263 3.00 10.79 -9.23
N GLY A 264 2.46 11.42 -8.18
CA GLY A 264 1.37 10.84 -7.38
C GLY A 264 0.06 10.59 -8.14
N ARG A 265 -0.15 11.27 -9.28
CA ARG A 265 -1.28 11.04 -10.18
C ARG A 265 -1.09 9.87 -11.14
N MET A 266 0.12 9.33 -11.22
CA MET A 266 0.51 8.24 -12.13
C MET A 266 1.06 7.03 -11.36
N ALA A 267 0.50 6.77 -10.19
CA ALA A 267 1.03 5.77 -9.28
C ALA A 267 0.94 4.34 -9.82
N LEU A 268 -0.04 3.99 -10.67
CA LEU A 268 -0.08 2.68 -11.32
C LEU A 268 1.03 2.55 -12.37
N SER A 269 1.24 3.59 -13.17
CA SER A 269 2.35 3.61 -14.14
C SER A 269 3.70 3.53 -13.45
N LEU A 270 3.90 4.30 -12.38
CA LEU A 270 5.14 4.26 -11.60
C LEU A 270 5.32 2.95 -10.84
N TYR A 271 4.23 2.33 -10.38
CA TYR A 271 4.27 1.01 -9.77
C TYR A 271 4.81 -0.04 -10.75
N LEU A 272 4.27 -0.16 -11.97
CA LEU A 272 4.88 -1.11 -12.92
C LEU A 272 6.28 -0.67 -13.39
N LEU A 273 6.55 0.64 -13.48
CA LEU A 273 7.87 1.14 -13.90
C LEU A 273 8.97 0.79 -12.89
N HIS A 274 8.75 0.93 -11.58
CA HIS A 274 9.80 0.60 -10.60
C HIS A 274 10.08 -0.91 -10.53
N ILE A 275 9.11 -1.75 -10.89
CA ILE A 275 9.31 -3.19 -10.99
C ILE A 275 10.10 -3.50 -12.27
N LEU A 276 9.51 -3.23 -13.43
CA LEU A 276 10.04 -3.66 -14.71
C LEU A 276 11.35 -2.96 -15.08
N VAL A 277 11.41 -1.64 -14.88
CA VAL A 277 12.58 -0.84 -15.23
C VAL A 277 13.48 -0.65 -14.01
N GLY A 278 12.92 -0.36 -12.83
CA GLY A 278 13.72 -0.16 -11.63
C GLY A 278 14.48 -1.42 -11.23
N MET A 279 13.78 -2.49 -10.85
CA MET A 279 14.43 -3.74 -10.46
C MET A 279 15.16 -4.41 -11.63
N GLY A 280 14.59 -4.39 -12.85
CA GLY A 280 15.27 -4.90 -14.04
C GLY A 280 16.60 -4.19 -14.34
N THR A 281 16.73 -2.88 -14.04
CA THR A 281 18.02 -2.17 -14.15
C THR A 281 18.99 -2.63 -13.07
N LEU A 282 18.54 -2.84 -11.84
CA LEU A 282 19.40 -3.37 -10.77
C LEU A 282 19.91 -4.77 -11.11
N GLU A 283 19.05 -5.62 -11.65
CA GLU A 283 19.40 -6.96 -12.14
C GLU A 283 20.45 -6.89 -13.24
N ALA A 284 20.21 -6.07 -14.28
CA ALA A 284 21.14 -5.91 -15.40
C ALA A 284 22.51 -5.36 -15.00
N LEU A 285 22.57 -4.57 -13.92
CA LEU A 285 23.82 -4.05 -13.35
C LEU A 285 24.48 -5.02 -12.36
N GLY A 286 23.90 -6.21 -12.13
CA GLY A 286 24.42 -7.19 -11.18
C GLY A 286 24.34 -6.73 -9.72
N LEU A 287 23.41 -5.82 -9.40
CA LEU A 287 23.24 -5.23 -8.08
C LEU A 287 22.23 -5.98 -7.19
N LEU A 288 21.59 -7.03 -7.74
CA LEU A 288 20.75 -7.95 -6.98
C LEU A 288 21.62 -9.11 -6.42
N GLY A 289 21.19 -9.71 -5.30
CA GLY A 289 21.90 -10.84 -4.67
C GLY A 289 22.87 -10.45 -3.53
N GLY A 290 22.49 -9.52 -2.67
CA GLY A 290 23.13 -9.27 -1.37
C GLY A 290 24.46 -8.51 -1.39
N GLN A 291 24.89 -7.96 -2.53
CA GLN A 291 26.18 -7.28 -2.66
C GLN A 291 26.17 -5.83 -2.13
N LEU A 292 24.99 -5.23 -1.98
CA LEU A 292 24.83 -3.83 -1.59
C LEU A 292 24.78 -3.66 -0.08
N SER A 293 25.34 -2.54 0.41
CA SER A 293 25.10 -2.11 1.79
C SER A 293 23.68 -1.54 1.94
N THR A 294 23.19 -1.51 3.19
CA THR A 294 21.96 -0.83 3.60
C THR A 294 21.91 0.64 3.13
N SER A 295 23.03 1.36 3.23
CA SER A 295 23.15 2.74 2.73
C SER A 295 23.15 2.83 1.21
N GLY A 296 23.77 1.88 0.52
CA GLY A 296 23.83 1.81 -0.94
C GLY A 296 22.46 1.62 -1.56
N ILE A 297 21.71 0.59 -1.11
CA ILE A 297 20.36 0.33 -1.63
C ILE A 297 19.37 1.44 -1.27
N PHE A 298 19.52 2.06 -0.09
CA PHE A 298 18.72 3.22 0.30
C PHE A 298 18.97 4.42 -0.62
N ALA A 299 20.23 4.74 -0.93
CA ALA A 299 20.58 5.83 -1.84
C ALA A 299 20.06 5.58 -3.27
N ILE A 300 20.20 4.35 -3.77
CA ILE A 300 19.64 3.92 -5.07
C ILE A 300 18.11 4.10 -5.09
N SER A 301 17.43 3.70 -4.01
CA SER A 301 15.98 3.83 -3.88
C SER A 301 15.53 5.29 -3.89
N LEU A 302 16.25 6.18 -3.18
CA LEU A 302 15.98 7.62 -3.21
C LEU A 302 16.22 8.23 -4.59
N LEU A 303 17.29 7.81 -5.29
CA LEU A 303 17.56 8.23 -6.66
C LEU A 303 16.41 7.80 -7.58
N ALA A 304 15.95 6.55 -7.48
CA ALA A 304 14.81 6.06 -8.24
C ALA A 304 13.54 6.87 -7.98
N CYS A 305 13.27 7.24 -6.71
CA CYS A 305 12.15 8.11 -6.37
C CYS A 305 12.28 9.50 -7.00
N ALA A 306 13.48 10.10 -6.97
CA ALA A 306 13.75 11.39 -7.59
C ALA A 306 13.56 11.34 -9.11
N VAL A 307 14.08 10.30 -9.77
CA VAL A 307 13.88 10.05 -11.21
C VAL A 307 12.41 9.91 -11.54
N SER A 308 11.65 9.14 -10.76
CA SER A 308 10.19 9.01 -10.90
C SER A 308 9.46 10.33 -10.75
N ALA A 309 9.91 11.22 -9.85
CA ALA A 309 9.35 12.57 -9.71
C ALA A 309 9.59 13.42 -10.96
N VAL A 310 10.83 13.43 -11.47
CA VAL A 310 11.18 14.17 -12.70
C VAL A 310 10.41 13.62 -13.89
N PHE A 311 10.43 12.30 -14.09
CA PHE A 311 9.66 11.63 -15.13
C PHE A 311 8.17 12.00 -15.03
N GLY A 312 7.59 11.95 -13.85
CA GLY A 312 6.17 12.21 -13.67
C GLY A 312 5.78 13.65 -13.99
N VAL A 313 6.62 14.63 -13.67
CA VAL A 313 6.42 16.02 -14.07
C VAL A 313 6.53 16.19 -15.58
N LEU A 314 7.59 15.68 -16.20
CA LEU A 314 7.83 15.80 -17.64
C LEU A 314 6.72 15.13 -18.45
N TRP A 315 6.34 13.90 -18.08
CA TRP A 315 5.27 13.16 -18.74
C TRP A 315 3.92 13.86 -18.59
N THR A 316 3.59 14.35 -17.39
CA THR A 316 2.33 15.07 -17.17
C THR A 316 2.25 16.34 -18.01
N ARG A 317 3.39 17.03 -18.25
CA ARG A 317 3.42 18.21 -19.14
C ARG A 317 3.16 17.86 -20.59
N ALA A 318 3.67 16.73 -21.07
CA ALA A 318 3.50 16.30 -22.45
C ALA A 318 2.14 15.63 -22.73
N PHE A 319 1.65 14.78 -21.82
CA PHE A 319 0.51 13.88 -22.06
C PHE A 319 -0.64 14.01 -21.05
N GLY A 320 -0.45 14.70 -19.93
CA GLY A 320 -1.49 15.00 -18.92
C GLY A 320 -1.86 13.88 -17.93
N LEU A 321 -1.83 12.61 -18.34
CA LEU A 321 -2.05 11.42 -17.50
C LEU A 321 -0.95 10.38 -17.73
N GLY A 322 -0.65 9.58 -16.71
CA GLY A 322 0.25 8.43 -16.88
C GLY A 322 -0.33 7.41 -17.88
N PRO A 323 0.53 6.65 -18.57
CA PRO A 323 0.10 5.77 -19.65
C PRO A 323 -0.93 4.72 -19.21
N LEU A 324 -0.71 4.06 -18.06
CA LEU A 324 -1.65 3.05 -17.56
C LEU A 324 -2.90 3.67 -16.95
N GLU A 325 -2.79 4.85 -16.35
CA GLU A 325 -3.97 5.60 -15.89
C GLU A 325 -4.83 6.03 -17.08
N GLN A 326 -4.22 6.37 -18.21
CA GLN A 326 -4.90 6.73 -19.45
C GLN A 326 -5.60 5.51 -20.06
N LEU A 327 -4.93 4.36 -20.10
CA LEU A 327 -5.51 3.09 -20.53
C LEU A 327 -6.73 2.72 -19.66
N MET A 328 -6.56 2.73 -18.34
CA MET A 328 -7.65 2.45 -17.40
C MET A 328 -8.82 3.42 -17.59
N ARG A 329 -8.54 4.71 -17.83
CA ARG A 329 -9.58 5.71 -18.10
C ARG A 329 -10.35 5.40 -19.39
N TRP A 330 -9.69 4.89 -20.43
CA TRP A 330 -10.36 4.49 -21.66
C TRP A 330 -11.28 3.29 -21.45
N VAL A 331 -10.81 2.26 -20.76
CA VAL A 331 -11.61 1.06 -20.44
C VAL A 331 -12.84 1.43 -19.60
N VAL A 332 -12.69 2.31 -18.61
CA VAL A 332 -13.81 2.72 -17.74
C VAL A 332 -14.85 3.57 -18.47
N LYS A 333 -14.42 4.41 -19.43
CA LYS A 333 -15.30 5.33 -20.16
C LYS A 333 -16.10 4.68 -21.29
N ARG A 334 -15.56 3.64 -21.92
CA ARG A 334 -16.30 2.79 -22.88
C ARG A 334 -17.28 1.94 -22.11
#